data_AF-G7H2H8-F1
#
_entry.id   AF-G7H2H8-F1
#
_cell.length_a   1.000
_cell.length_b   1.000
_cell.length_c   1.000
_cell.angle_alpha   90.00
_cell.angle_beta   90.00
_cell.angle_gamma   90.00
#
_symmetry.space_group_name_H-M   'P 1'
#
loop_
_entity.id
_entity.type
_entity.pdbx_description
1 polymer ?
#
loop_
_entity_poly.entity_id
_entity_poly.type
_entity_poly.pdbx_seq_one_letter_code
_entity_poly.pdbx_strand_id
1 'polypeptide(L)'
;MSRVHDVARRYVAADSLMQQGVSIFAVGDPAGAQLNAAIRRTLFALGDERSEVWNGVLHATNALRWRRMTQPQPQQFQTQQPLIDDIVRQSTRLRNLVSDGALLDLIADAATAVGETDSPIGPVLLESIHEVGPDACVVVASKGAARAGLASWLDEVGVNVLVPSELDEVALTIETSYVVAPPTFMPPSVVTAPVTPEVTFLMPAWFGNRSVLSSTLGVHAEGQIVVKATVYQIGDLTEPDNAVVDDEEIADVYFPQPTWGTRASDDREPTSDEVEAWKVLLAGGYGLWLDDGDRIRSLDPRQPEGARVGYEAVSGVVTGTYLVLREGETERGAMYDQAIVALGARASEILTTQARWKARLEERLARVGARQAAAELERLGVRSSGQVRAWAEPRLICPQRDADFALLLDWLDEPSQPTYGNAITLRRAVYKASAELRKELEAAVGRADLRVLERDGILHLDLPREGFRGMIVARVLGRAPFTEIVSRHQARVPFTDGSAQWLD
;
A
#
# COMPACT_ATOMS: atom_id res chain seq x y z
N MET A 1 -18.42 -19.60 16.68
CA MET A 1 -18.09 -21.02 16.42
C MET A 1 -16.76 -21.35 17.08
N SER A 2 -16.47 -22.62 17.41
CA SER A 2 -15.17 -22.97 17.99
C SER A 2 -14.13 -23.17 16.88
N ARG A 3 -12.90 -22.68 17.09
CA ARG A 3 -11.77 -22.80 16.15
C ARG A 3 -11.54 -24.23 15.61
N VAL A 4 -11.94 -25.25 16.38
CA VAL A 4 -11.83 -26.66 16.00
C VAL A 4 -12.77 -27.02 14.84
N HIS A 5 -13.99 -26.47 14.81
CA HIS A 5 -14.94 -26.70 13.73
C HIS A 5 -14.47 -26.05 12.43
N ASP A 6 -13.91 -24.84 12.51
CA ASP A 6 -13.39 -24.12 11.33
C ASP A 6 -12.21 -24.88 10.70
N VAL A 7 -11.33 -25.42 11.54
CA VAL A 7 -10.22 -26.28 11.08
C VAL A 7 -10.73 -27.57 10.45
N ALA A 8 -11.67 -28.27 11.09
CA ALA A 8 -12.25 -29.49 10.54
C ALA A 8 -12.93 -29.25 9.18
N ARG A 9 -13.66 -28.15 9.04
CA ARG A 9 -14.27 -27.71 7.76
C ARG A 9 -13.21 -27.54 6.67
N ARG A 10 -12.13 -26.79 6.95
CA ARG A 10 -11.06 -26.58 5.98
C ARG A 10 -10.37 -27.88 5.57
N TYR A 11 -10.26 -28.86 6.47
CA TYR A 11 -9.76 -30.19 6.12
C TYR A 11 -10.67 -30.92 5.14
N VAL A 12 -11.99 -30.91 5.38
CA VAL A 12 -12.97 -31.53 4.47
C VAL A 12 -12.94 -30.84 3.10
N ALA A 13 -12.97 -29.51 3.07
CA ALA A 13 -12.88 -28.74 1.83
C ALA A 13 -11.57 -29.00 1.06
N ALA A 14 -10.44 -29.05 1.76
CA ALA A 14 -9.15 -29.37 1.16
C ALA A 14 -9.11 -30.80 0.59
N ASP A 15 -9.72 -31.78 1.27
CA ASP A 15 -9.83 -33.16 0.77
C ASP A 15 -10.67 -33.21 -0.52
N SER A 16 -11.81 -32.52 -0.56
CA SER A 16 -12.61 -32.38 -1.78
C SER A 16 -11.80 -31.80 -2.95
N LEU A 17 -11.10 -30.68 -2.73
CA LEU A 17 -10.26 -30.05 -3.77
C LEU A 17 -9.10 -30.95 -4.20
N MET A 18 -8.53 -31.75 -3.29
CA MET A 18 -7.47 -32.69 -3.64
C MET A 18 -7.96 -33.82 -4.54
N GLN A 19 -9.20 -34.25 -4.37
CA GLN A 19 -9.81 -35.32 -5.18
C GLN A 19 -10.29 -34.81 -6.53
N GLN A 20 -10.98 -33.66 -6.54
CA GLN A 20 -11.68 -33.13 -7.71
C GLN A 20 -10.83 -32.12 -8.51
N GLY A 21 -9.90 -31.44 -7.86
CA GLY A 21 -9.19 -30.29 -8.41
C GLY A 21 -10.01 -29.00 -8.36
N VAL A 22 -9.46 -27.94 -8.96
CA VAL A 22 -10.17 -26.69 -9.22
C VAL A 22 -10.61 -26.62 -10.68
N SER A 23 -11.69 -25.89 -10.92
CA SER A 23 -12.12 -25.54 -12.27
C SER A 23 -11.58 -24.18 -12.67
N ILE A 24 -11.18 -24.01 -13.93
CA ILE A 24 -10.78 -22.72 -14.51
C ILE A 24 -11.65 -22.47 -15.73
N PHE A 25 -12.51 -21.46 -15.65
CA PHE A 25 -13.28 -20.94 -16.77
C PHE A 25 -12.45 -19.87 -17.47
N ALA A 26 -11.82 -20.27 -18.57
CA ALA A 26 -11.06 -19.41 -19.47
C ALA A 26 -12.05 -18.79 -20.49
N VAL A 27 -12.47 -17.56 -20.22
CA VAL A 27 -13.52 -16.88 -20.98
C VAL A 27 -12.92 -16.04 -22.09
N GLY A 28 -13.42 -16.22 -23.30
CA GLY A 28 -13.08 -15.43 -24.48
C GLY A 28 -13.43 -13.96 -24.30
N ASP A 29 -12.45 -13.08 -24.50
CA ASP A 29 -12.59 -11.62 -24.34
C ASP A 29 -11.79 -10.91 -25.45
N PRO A 30 -12.38 -10.74 -26.66
CA PRO A 30 -11.68 -10.18 -27.80
C PRO A 30 -11.11 -8.77 -27.57
N ALA A 31 -11.86 -7.90 -26.87
CA ALA A 31 -11.41 -6.56 -26.55
C ALA A 31 -10.22 -6.57 -25.57
N GLY A 32 -10.26 -7.41 -24.54
CA GLY A 32 -9.12 -7.61 -23.63
C GLY A 32 -7.92 -8.25 -24.34
N ALA A 33 -8.14 -9.19 -25.27
CA ALA A 33 -7.09 -9.80 -26.07
C ALA A 33 -6.40 -8.77 -26.98
N GLN A 34 -7.16 -7.87 -27.60
CA GLN A 34 -6.63 -6.77 -28.39
C GLN A 34 -5.76 -5.82 -27.54
N LEU A 35 -6.23 -5.47 -26.34
CA LEU A 35 -5.47 -4.64 -25.40
C LEU A 35 -4.18 -5.33 -24.96
N ASN A 36 -4.25 -6.62 -24.61
CA ASN A 36 -3.09 -7.41 -24.20
C ASN A 36 -2.05 -7.49 -25.32
N ALA A 37 -2.48 -7.78 -26.56
CA ALA A 37 -1.61 -7.81 -27.73
C ALA A 37 -0.97 -6.44 -28.01
N ALA A 38 -1.72 -5.34 -27.91
CA ALA A 38 -1.19 -3.99 -28.10
C ALA A 38 -0.10 -3.64 -27.07
N ILE A 39 -0.29 -4.01 -25.80
CA ILE A 39 0.72 -3.82 -24.75
C ILE A 39 1.97 -4.65 -25.04
N ARG A 40 1.82 -5.97 -25.28
CA ARG A 40 2.96 -6.86 -25.55
C ARG A 40 3.76 -6.41 -26.77
N ARG A 41 3.09 -6.03 -27.85
CA ARG A 41 3.72 -5.48 -29.06
C ARG A 41 4.48 -4.20 -28.78
N THR A 42 3.92 -3.32 -27.93
CA THR A 42 4.58 -2.07 -27.55
C THR A 42 5.82 -2.33 -26.69
N LEU A 43 5.72 -3.22 -25.69
CA LEU A 43 6.86 -3.60 -24.86
C LEU A 43 7.99 -4.23 -25.69
N PHE A 44 7.64 -5.13 -26.61
CA PHE A 44 8.60 -5.74 -27.53
C PHE A 44 9.29 -4.71 -28.43
N ALA A 45 8.52 -3.80 -29.06
CA ALA A 45 9.07 -2.81 -29.97
C ALA A 45 9.97 -1.79 -29.29
N LEU A 46 9.68 -1.42 -28.03
CA LEU A 46 10.46 -0.43 -27.28
C LEU A 46 11.72 -1.03 -26.62
N GLY A 47 11.72 -2.31 -26.30
CA GLY A 47 12.85 -3.00 -25.66
C GLY A 47 13.35 -2.31 -24.38
N ASP A 48 14.64 -2.46 -24.10
CA ASP A 48 15.31 -1.90 -22.91
C ASP A 48 15.63 -0.40 -23.04
N GLU A 49 15.63 0.16 -24.24
CA GLU A 49 15.88 1.59 -24.50
C GLU A 49 14.62 2.47 -24.36
N ARG A 50 13.59 1.95 -23.68
CA ARG A 50 12.32 2.63 -23.50
C ARG A 50 12.48 4.01 -22.85
N SER A 51 12.13 5.04 -23.60
CA SER A 51 12.03 6.40 -23.06
C SER A 51 10.98 6.51 -21.95
N GLU A 52 11.29 7.25 -20.89
CA GLU A 52 10.38 7.49 -19.75
C GLU A 52 9.03 8.08 -20.17
N VAL A 53 8.98 8.73 -21.34
CA VAL A 53 7.77 9.34 -21.92
C VAL A 53 6.65 8.31 -22.14
N TRP A 54 6.98 7.03 -22.35
CA TRP A 54 6.00 5.94 -22.51
C TRP A 54 5.43 5.41 -21.19
N ASN A 55 6.11 5.66 -20.05
CA ASN A 55 5.74 5.05 -18.78
C ASN A 55 4.31 5.40 -18.38
N GLY A 56 3.88 6.66 -18.56
CA GLY A 56 2.52 7.11 -18.23
C GLY A 56 1.44 6.29 -18.94
N VAL A 57 1.53 6.18 -20.27
CA VAL A 57 0.58 5.44 -21.11
C VAL A 57 0.61 3.95 -20.77
N LEU A 58 1.81 3.35 -20.64
CA LEU A 58 1.93 1.92 -20.36
C LEU A 58 1.42 1.54 -18.97
N HIS A 59 1.65 2.38 -17.95
CA HIS A 59 1.10 2.16 -16.61
C HIS A 59 -0.43 2.25 -16.61
N ALA A 60 -0.99 3.28 -17.27
CA ALA A 60 -2.43 3.44 -17.41
C ALA A 60 -3.07 2.24 -18.14
N THR A 61 -2.46 1.81 -19.25
CA THR A 61 -2.93 0.69 -20.07
C THR A 61 -2.82 -0.64 -19.32
N ASN A 62 -1.75 -0.85 -18.54
CA ASN A 62 -1.64 -2.02 -17.66
C ASN A 62 -2.69 -2.04 -16.55
N ALA A 63 -3.03 -0.88 -15.97
CA ALA A 63 -4.12 -0.80 -15.01
C ALA A 63 -5.48 -1.09 -15.64
N LEU A 64 -5.72 -0.66 -16.88
CA LEU A 64 -6.92 -1.02 -17.63
C LEU A 64 -6.97 -2.53 -17.90
N ARG A 65 -5.86 -3.13 -18.35
CA ARG A 65 -5.72 -4.58 -18.54
C ARG A 65 -5.99 -5.35 -17.23
N TRP A 66 -5.45 -4.88 -16.10
CA TRP A 66 -5.67 -5.45 -14.78
C TRP A 66 -7.15 -5.39 -14.35
N ARG A 67 -7.79 -4.24 -14.53
CA ARG A 67 -9.22 -4.06 -14.22
C ARG A 67 -10.10 -4.96 -15.09
N ARG A 68 -9.80 -5.07 -16.39
CA ARG A 68 -10.52 -5.99 -17.29
C ARG A 68 -10.50 -7.45 -16.83
N MET A 69 -9.39 -7.90 -16.23
CA MET A 69 -9.26 -9.27 -15.69
C MET A 69 -9.97 -9.47 -14.35
N THR A 70 -9.98 -8.47 -13.48
CA THR A 70 -10.34 -8.64 -12.06
C THR A 70 -11.64 -7.94 -11.65
N GLN A 71 -12.20 -7.11 -12.53
CA GLN A 71 -13.41 -6.32 -12.32
C GLN A 71 -14.37 -6.46 -13.52
N PRO A 72 -14.97 -7.65 -13.71
CA PRO A 72 -15.80 -7.97 -14.87
C PRO A 72 -17.23 -7.43 -14.79
N GLN A 73 -17.58 -6.62 -13.77
CA GLN A 73 -18.91 -6.04 -13.66
C GLN A 73 -19.26 -5.18 -14.89
N PRO A 74 -20.54 -5.03 -15.27
CA PRO A 74 -20.95 -4.20 -16.39
C PRO A 74 -20.49 -2.74 -16.28
N GLN A 75 -20.34 -2.05 -17.41
CA GLN A 75 -19.84 -0.67 -17.51
C GLN A 75 -20.51 0.30 -16.54
N GLN A 76 -21.81 0.15 -16.30
CA GLN A 76 -22.57 1.00 -15.38
C GLN A 76 -22.08 0.96 -13.92
N PHE A 77 -21.34 -0.10 -13.54
CA PHE A 77 -20.73 -0.29 -12.21
C PHE A 77 -19.22 -0.08 -12.22
N GLN A 78 -18.63 0.33 -13.34
CA GLN A 78 -17.18 0.53 -13.48
C GLN A 78 -16.79 2.01 -13.42
N THR A 79 -15.59 2.28 -12.93
CA THR A 79 -15.01 3.63 -12.81
C THR A 79 -13.81 3.84 -13.75
N GLN A 80 -13.76 3.10 -14.87
CA GLN A 80 -12.60 3.07 -15.77
C GLN A 80 -12.62 4.12 -16.90
N GLN A 81 -13.74 4.83 -17.12
CA GLN A 81 -13.81 5.84 -18.20
C GLN A 81 -12.74 6.94 -18.08
N PRO A 82 -12.47 7.54 -16.90
CA PRO A 82 -11.41 8.55 -16.79
C PRO A 82 -10.01 8.01 -17.12
N LEU A 83 -9.78 6.70 -16.88
CA LEU A 83 -8.53 6.03 -17.21
C LEU A 83 -8.37 5.87 -18.73
N ILE A 84 -9.45 5.46 -19.42
CA ILE A 84 -9.49 5.35 -20.88
C ILE A 84 -9.29 6.73 -21.53
N ASP A 85 -9.98 7.76 -21.04
CA ASP A 85 -9.84 9.13 -21.54
C ASP A 85 -8.41 9.66 -21.37
N ASP A 86 -7.73 9.28 -20.29
CA ASP A 86 -6.32 9.63 -20.08
C ASP A 86 -5.39 8.88 -21.01
N ILE A 87 -5.59 7.57 -21.24
CA ILE A 87 -4.82 6.80 -22.23
C ILE A 87 -4.95 7.45 -23.61
N VAL A 88 -6.17 7.71 -24.09
CA VAL A 88 -6.42 8.32 -25.40
C VAL A 88 -5.78 9.70 -25.50
N ARG A 89 -5.93 10.53 -24.46
CA ARG A 89 -5.34 11.87 -24.40
C ARG A 89 -3.82 11.83 -24.44
N GLN A 90 -3.19 10.95 -23.66
CA GLN A 90 -1.73 10.82 -23.63
C GLN A 90 -1.20 10.27 -24.95
N SER A 91 -1.83 9.23 -25.50
CA SER A 91 -1.49 8.68 -26.83
C SER A 91 -1.52 9.77 -27.90
N THR A 92 -2.59 10.58 -27.93
CA THR A 92 -2.73 11.68 -28.91
C THR A 92 -1.63 12.73 -28.76
N ARG A 93 -1.28 13.10 -27.52
CA ARG A 93 -0.23 14.09 -27.24
C ARG A 93 1.16 13.60 -27.62
N LEU A 94 1.43 12.33 -27.38
CA LEU A 94 2.74 11.72 -27.60
C LEU A 94 2.95 11.25 -29.05
N ARG A 95 1.89 11.08 -29.82
CA ARG A 95 1.89 10.54 -31.19
C ARG A 95 2.98 11.13 -32.10
N ASN A 96 3.18 12.45 -32.06
CA ASN A 96 4.14 13.15 -32.91
C ASN A 96 5.50 13.39 -32.23
N LEU A 97 5.65 12.98 -30.96
CA LEU A 97 6.87 13.17 -30.16
C LEU A 97 7.73 11.91 -30.10
N VAL A 98 7.17 10.76 -30.49
CA VAL A 98 7.84 9.45 -30.48
C VAL A 98 7.91 8.88 -31.90
N SER A 99 8.94 8.09 -32.18
CA SER A 99 9.16 7.47 -33.48
C SER A 99 8.08 6.44 -33.84
N ASP A 100 7.52 5.76 -32.83
CA ASP A 100 6.56 4.66 -32.99
C ASP A 100 5.10 5.08 -32.68
N GLY A 101 4.67 6.23 -33.21
CA GLY A 101 3.32 6.77 -32.95
C GLY A 101 2.16 5.82 -33.29
N ALA A 102 2.34 4.87 -34.22
CA ALA A 102 1.33 3.86 -34.55
C ALA A 102 1.05 2.88 -33.39
N LEU A 103 2.01 2.65 -32.49
CA LEU A 103 1.79 1.83 -31.29
C LEU A 103 0.88 2.55 -30.29
N LEU A 104 0.97 3.88 -30.21
CA LEU A 104 0.08 4.70 -29.37
C LEU A 104 -1.35 4.68 -29.90
N ASP A 105 -1.53 4.70 -31.23
CA ASP A 105 -2.83 4.56 -31.87
C ASP A 105 -3.43 3.17 -31.56
N LEU A 106 -2.64 2.10 -31.68
CA LEU A 106 -3.08 0.74 -31.32
C LEU A 106 -3.50 0.61 -29.85
N ILE A 107 -2.75 1.21 -28.93
CA ILE A 107 -3.10 1.24 -27.49
C ILE A 107 -4.40 2.02 -27.27
N ALA A 108 -4.54 3.18 -27.89
CA ALA A 108 -5.73 4.01 -27.74
C ALA A 108 -6.99 3.31 -28.28
N ASP A 109 -6.91 2.74 -29.48
CA ASP A 109 -8.02 2.00 -30.10
C ASP A 109 -8.43 0.80 -29.25
N ALA A 110 -7.46 0.04 -28.73
CA ALA A 110 -7.74 -1.11 -27.87
C ALA A 110 -8.35 -0.69 -26.51
N ALA A 111 -7.88 0.42 -25.93
CA ALA A 111 -8.45 0.96 -24.70
C ALA A 111 -9.90 1.42 -24.90
N THR A 112 -10.20 2.06 -26.05
CA THR A 112 -11.57 2.43 -26.43
C THR A 112 -12.45 1.20 -26.61
N ALA A 113 -11.99 0.15 -27.30
CA ALA A 113 -12.75 -1.09 -27.46
C ALA A 113 -13.11 -1.77 -26.12
N VAL A 114 -12.20 -1.73 -25.14
CA VAL A 114 -12.48 -2.18 -23.76
C VAL A 114 -13.52 -1.30 -23.07
N GLY A 115 -13.51 0.02 -23.32
CA GLY A 115 -14.50 0.95 -22.80
C GLY A 115 -15.90 0.78 -23.40
N GLU A 116 -15.99 0.32 -24.65
CA GLU A 116 -17.24 0.16 -25.38
C GLU A 116 -17.91 -1.21 -25.14
N THR A 117 -17.20 -2.18 -24.56
CA THR A 117 -17.71 -3.55 -24.36
C THR A 117 -17.69 -3.99 -22.90
N ASP A 118 -18.75 -4.66 -22.45
CA ASP A 118 -18.75 -5.34 -21.14
C ASP A 118 -17.79 -6.54 -21.15
N SER A 119 -17.32 -6.95 -19.97
CA SER A 119 -16.48 -8.15 -19.85
C SER A 119 -17.33 -9.41 -20.02
N PRO A 120 -16.99 -10.33 -20.95
CA PRO A 120 -17.71 -11.59 -21.10
C PRO A 120 -17.65 -12.50 -19.87
N ILE A 121 -16.68 -12.28 -18.97
CA ILE A 121 -16.60 -12.96 -17.67
C ILE A 121 -17.84 -12.64 -16.82
N GLY A 122 -18.40 -11.42 -16.94
CA GLY A 122 -19.55 -11.00 -16.14
C GLY A 122 -20.78 -11.90 -16.36
N PRO A 123 -21.27 -12.06 -17.60
CA PRO A 123 -22.35 -12.98 -17.91
C PRO A 123 -22.09 -14.43 -17.47
N VAL A 124 -20.87 -14.95 -17.68
CA VAL A 124 -20.50 -16.32 -17.24
C VAL A 124 -20.58 -16.47 -15.72
N LEU A 125 -20.12 -15.45 -14.97
CA LEU A 125 -20.25 -15.42 -13.52
C LEU A 125 -21.71 -15.45 -13.09
N LEU A 126 -22.56 -14.61 -13.70
CA LEU A 126 -23.99 -14.58 -13.39
C LEU A 126 -24.67 -15.92 -13.71
N GLU A 127 -24.37 -16.54 -14.84
CA GLU A 127 -24.91 -17.85 -15.20
C GLU A 127 -24.52 -18.92 -14.16
N SER A 128 -23.25 -18.93 -13.75
CA SER A 128 -22.74 -19.86 -12.73
C SER A 128 -23.40 -19.64 -11.36
N ILE A 129 -23.65 -18.38 -10.98
CA ILE A 129 -24.39 -18.02 -9.77
C ILE A 129 -25.84 -18.50 -9.84
N HIS A 130 -26.51 -18.31 -10.98
CA HIS A 130 -27.91 -18.72 -11.14
C HIS A 130 -28.07 -20.25 -11.13
N GLU A 131 -27.10 -20.99 -11.66
CA GLU A 131 -27.11 -22.45 -11.67
C GLU A 131 -27.03 -23.04 -10.25
N VAL A 132 -26.14 -22.50 -9.40
CA VAL A 132 -25.93 -22.98 -8.03
C VAL A 132 -26.91 -22.35 -7.03
N GLY A 133 -27.33 -21.12 -7.27
CA GLY A 133 -28.12 -20.30 -6.38
C GLY A 133 -27.26 -19.41 -5.46
N PRO A 134 -27.73 -18.19 -5.16
CA PRO A 134 -26.94 -17.20 -4.42
C PRO A 134 -26.64 -17.60 -2.96
N ASP A 135 -27.49 -18.42 -2.35
CA ASP A 135 -27.33 -18.89 -0.96
C ASP A 135 -26.32 -20.04 -0.80
N ALA A 136 -25.84 -20.60 -1.92
CA ALA A 136 -24.92 -21.74 -1.95
C ALA A 136 -23.54 -21.39 -2.55
N CYS A 137 -23.32 -20.14 -2.95
CA CYS A 137 -22.05 -19.69 -3.52
C CYS A 137 -21.55 -18.37 -2.93
N VAL A 138 -20.24 -18.14 -3.08
CA VAL A 138 -19.59 -16.88 -2.73
C VAL A 138 -18.68 -16.43 -3.87
N VAL A 139 -18.57 -15.12 -4.08
CA VAL A 139 -17.62 -14.55 -5.04
C VAL A 139 -16.39 -14.04 -4.32
N VAL A 140 -15.21 -14.42 -4.81
CA VAL A 140 -13.92 -14.04 -4.22
C VAL A 140 -13.18 -13.11 -5.18
N ALA A 141 -13.02 -11.86 -4.76
CA ALA A 141 -12.28 -10.83 -5.47
C ALA A 141 -10.80 -10.82 -5.07
N SER A 142 -9.93 -10.31 -5.96
CA SER A 142 -8.48 -10.26 -5.69
C SER A 142 -8.08 -9.27 -4.59
N LYS A 143 -8.76 -8.11 -4.50
CA LYS A 143 -8.48 -7.01 -3.57
C LYS A 143 -9.75 -6.24 -3.21
N GLY A 144 -9.66 -5.37 -2.19
CA GLY A 144 -10.79 -4.58 -1.67
C GLY A 144 -11.50 -3.71 -2.72
N ALA A 145 -10.76 -3.06 -3.61
CA ALA A 145 -11.35 -2.25 -4.69
C ALA A 145 -12.18 -3.11 -5.66
N ALA A 146 -11.64 -4.28 -6.07
CA ALA A 146 -12.38 -5.23 -6.91
C ALA A 146 -13.60 -5.81 -6.17
N ARG A 147 -13.45 -6.11 -4.86
CA ARG A 147 -14.56 -6.56 -4.00
C ARG A 147 -15.70 -5.54 -4.00
N ALA A 148 -15.40 -4.25 -3.84
CA ALA A 148 -16.40 -3.21 -3.78
C ALA A 148 -17.15 -3.02 -5.11
N GLY A 149 -16.43 -3.04 -6.24
CA GLY A 149 -17.04 -2.98 -7.57
C GLY A 149 -17.97 -4.16 -7.82
N LEU A 150 -17.49 -5.38 -7.57
CA LEU A 150 -18.28 -6.61 -7.70
C LEU A 150 -19.47 -6.65 -6.73
N ALA A 151 -19.28 -6.25 -5.47
CA ALA A 151 -20.35 -6.22 -4.48
C ALA A 151 -21.48 -5.27 -4.88
N SER A 152 -21.13 -4.09 -5.40
CA SER A 152 -22.15 -3.13 -5.85
C SER A 152 -23.02 -3.65 -6.99
N TRP A 153 -22.46 -4.49 -7.85
CA TRP A 153 -23.18 -5.13 -8.95
C TRP A 153 -23.98 -6.35 -8.50
N LEU A 154 -23.39 -7.20 -7.67
CA LEU A 154 -23.99 -8.48 -7.25
C LEU A 154 -24.97 -8.35 -6.07
N ASP A 155 -25.12 -7.15 -5.50
CA ASP A 155 -26.11 -6.85 -4.46
C ASP A 155 -27.53 -7.20 -4.91
N GLU A 156 -27.87 -6.92 -6.18
CA GLU A 156 -29.18 -7.25 -6.76
C GLU A 156 -29.46 -8.77 -6.82
N VAL A 157 -28.40 -9.57 -6.93
CA VAL A 157 -28.46 -11.04 -7.00
C VAL A 157 -28.41 -11.66 -5.59
N GLY A 158 -28.00 -10.89 -4.58
CA GLY A 158 -27.92 -11.32 -3.19
C GLY A 158 -26.69 -12.18 -2.86
N VAL A 159 -25.63 -12.15 -3.69
CA VAL A 159 -24.41 -12.94 -3.45
C VAL A 159 -23.38 -12.14 -2.66
N ASN A 160 -22.78 -12.78 -1.67
CA ASN A 160 -21.69 -12.20 -0.91
C ASN A 160 -20.40 -12.15 -1.73
N VAL A 161 -19.74 -10.99 -1.72
CA VAL A 161 -18.43 -10.79 -2.36
C VAL A 161 -17.38 -10.52 -1.28
N LEU A 162 -16.36 -11.38 -1.26
CA LEU A 162 -15.30 -11.39 -0.25
C LEU A 162 -13.92 -11.23 -0.89
N VAL A 163 -12.93 -10.83 -0.09
CA VAL A 163 -11.50 -11.03 -0.42
C VAL A 163 -10.94 -12.24 0.33
N PRO A 164 -9.77 -12.79 -0.06
CA PRO A 164 -9.18 -13.96 0.60
C PRO A 164 -9.03 -13.86 2.12
N SER A 165 -8.79 -12.65 2.66
CA SER A 165 -8.68 -12.42 4.10
C SER A 165 -10.01 -12.48 4.86
N GLU A 166 -11.15 -12.43 4.17
CA GLU A 166 -12.50 -12.46 4.73
C GLU A 166 -13.14 -13.85 4.61
N LEU A 167 -12.48 -14.82 3.98
CA LEU A 167 -13.03 -16.16 3.73
C LEU A 167 -13.40 -16.93 5.02
N ASP A 168 -12.86 -16.53 6.17
CA ASP A 168 -13.24 -17.09 7.47
C ASP A 168 -14.70 -16.82 7.86
N GLU A 169 -15.33 -15.80 7.27
CA GLU A 169 -16.72 -15.41 7.54
C GLU A 169 -17.76 -16.19 6.74
N VAL A 170 -17.32 -17.07 5.82
CA VAL A 170 -18.20 -17.85 4.95
C VAL A 170 -19.09 -18.80 5.76
N ALA A 171 -20.39 -18.77 5.48
CA ALA A 171 -21.39 -19.62 6.09
C ALA A 171 -21.21 -21.10 5.71
N LEU A 172 -21.64 -22.01 6.58
CA LEU A 172 -21.49 -23.47 6.38
C LEU A 172 -22.31 -24.02 5.21
N THR A 173 -23.30 -23.27 4.73
CA THR A 173 -24.18 -23.66 3.62
C THR A 173 -23.58 -23.39 2.25
N ILE A 174 -22.44 -22.69 2.19
CA ILE A 174 -21.79 -22.33 0.93
C ILE A 174 -20.92 -23.49 0.45
N GLU A 175 -21.22 -23.98 -0.75
CA GLU A 175 -20.58 -25.15 -1.35
C GLU A 175 -19.52 -24.76 -2.39
N THR A 176 -19.67 -23.59 -3.03
CA THR A 176 -18.80 -23.19 -4.14
C THR A 176 -18.25 -21.77 -3.97
N SER A 177 -16.96 -21.59 -4.27
CA SER A 177 -16.31 -20.28 -4.39
C SER A 177 -16.02 -19.96 -5.85
N TYR A 178 -16.55 -18.84 -6.34
CA TYR A 178 -16.22 -18.28 -7.66
C TYR A 178 -15.15 -17.20 -7.53
N VAL A 179 -13.94 -17.50 -7.98
CA VAL A 179 -12.78 -16.62 -7.84
C VAL A 179 -12.58 -15.81 -9.12
N VAL A 180 -12.69 -14.49 -9.02
CA VAL A 180 -12.58 -13.58 -10.18
C VAL A 180 -11.15 -13.03 -10.28
N ALA A 181 -10.26 -13.89 -10.76
CA ALA A 181 -8.87 -13.58 -11.11
C ALA A 181 -8.18 -14.85 -11.64
N PRO A 182 -7.07 -14.71 -12.39
CA PRO A 182 -6.13 -15.81 -12.59
C PRO A 182 -5.62 -16.42 -11.27
N PRO A 183 -5.42 -17.75 -11.17
CA PRO A 183 -4.95 -18.39 -9.94
C PRO A 183 -3.63 -17.83 -9.39
N THR A 184 -2.73 -17.41 -10.27
CA THR A 184 -1.44 -16.82 -9.90
C THR A 184 -1.54 -15.47 -9.19
N PHE A 185 -2.70 -14.80 -9.26
CA PHE A 185 -2.94 -13.52 -8.59
C PHE A 185 -3.53 -13.68 -7.20
N MET A 186 -3.88 -14.91 -6.81
CA MET A 186 -4.53 -15.22 -5.55
C MET A 186 -3.53 -15.82 -4.56
N PRO A 187 -3.68 -15.58 -3.25
CA PRO A 187 -2.84 -16.23 -2.27
C PRO A 187 -3.05 -17.76 -2.33
N PRO A 188 -1.99 -18.58 -2.17
CA PRO A 188 -2.11 -20.04 -2.26
C PRO A 188 -3.17 -20.62 -1.32
N SER A 189 -3.43 -19.94 -0.20
CA SER A 189 -4.44 -20.34 0.80
C SER A 189 -5.85 -20.51 0.24
N VAL A 190 -6.21 -19.82 -0.86
CA VAL A 190 -7.51 -20.01 -1.53
C VAL A 190 -7.70 -21.45 -1.97
N VAL A 191 -6.61 -22.13 -2.31
CA VAL A 191 -6.63 -23.49 -2.87
C VAL A 191 -6.06 -24.52 -1.90
N THR A 192 -5.06 -24.14 -1.10
CA THR A 192 -4.41 -25.05 -0.14
C THR A 192 -5.10 -25.10 1.22
N ALA A 193 -5.93 -24.11 1.54
CA ALA A 193 -6.73 -24.06 2.77
C ALA A 193 -8.13 -23.49 2.48
N PRO A 194 -8.87 -24.08 1.53
CA PRO A 194 -10.14 -23.57 1.03
C PRO A 194 -11.22 -23.61 2.12
N VAL A 195 -12.20 -22.72 2.01
CA VAL A 195 -13.36 -22.67 2.91
C VAL A 195 -14.60 -23.35 2.33
N THR A 196 -14.63 -23.57 1.01
CA THR A 196 -15.67 -24.29 0.27
C THR A 196 -15.10 -25.56 -0.38
N PRO A 197 -15.90 -26.62 -0.53
CA PRO A 197 -15.48 -27.86 -1.19
C PRO A 197 -15.26 -27.72 -2.70
N GLU A 198 -15.80 -26.67 -3.35
CA GLU A 198 -15.56 -26.39 -4.76
C GLU A 198 -14.98 -24.99 -4.95
N VAL A 199 -14.01 -24.86 -5.87
CA VAL A 199 -13.38 -23.59 -6.25
C VAL A 199 -13.29 -23.51 -7.77
N THR A 200 -13.89 -22.47 -8.34
CA THR A 200 -13.88 -22.19 -9.77
C THR A 200 -13.28 -20.82 -10.02
N PHE A 201 -12.20 -20.76 -10.76
CA PHE A 201 -11.58 -19.51 -11.22
C PHE A 201 -12.22 -19.04 -12.51
N LEU A 202 -12.58 -17.76 -12.59
CA LEU A 202 -13.02 -17.10 -13.80
C LEU A 202 -11.94 -16.10 -14.21
N MET A 203 -11.43 -16.27 -15.42
CA MET A 203 -10.32 -15.47 -15.96
C MET A 203 -10.42 -15.36 -17.48
N PRO A 204 -9.84 -14.33 -18.09
CA PRO A 204 -9.84 -14.24 -19.53
C PRO A 204 -8.94 -15.30 -20.16
N ALA A 205 -9.36 -15.84 -21.30
CA ALA A 205 -8.65 -16.88 -22.02
C ALA A 205 -7.27 -16.44 -22.56
N TRP A 206 -7.14 -15.15 -22.88
CA TRP A 206 -5.90 -14.52 -23.35
C TRP A 206 -4.81 -14.45 -22.27
N PHE A 207 -5.13 -14.72 -21.00
CA PHE A 207 -4.12 -14.89 -19.96
C PHE A 207 -3.62 -16.34 -19.95
N GLY A 208 -2.41 -16.54 -20.48
CA GLY A 208 -1.86 -17.88 -20.72
C GLY A 208 -1.46 -18.66 -19.44
N ASN A 209 -1.11 -17.98 -18.35
CA ASN A 209 -0.65 -18.66 -17.14
C ASN A 209 -1.82 -19.21 -16.31
N ARG A 210 -2.04 -20.53 -16.42
CA ARG A 210 -3.12 -21.25 -15.71
C ARG A 210 -2.61 -22.03 -14.49
N SER A 211 -1.40 -21.72 -14.04
CA SER A 211 -0.74 -22.44 -12.95
C SER A 211 -1.41 -22.13 -11.62
N VAL A 212 -1.76 -23.18 -10.88
CA VAL A 212 -2.26 -23.04 -9.51
C VAL A 212 -1.08 -23.05 -8.54
N LEU A 213 -0.97 -22.01 -7.70
CA LEU A 213 0.13 -21.88 -6.76
C LEU A 213 0.03 -22.95 -5.66
N SER A 214 1.15 -23.63 -5.40
CA SER A 214 1.29 -24.50 -4.24
C SER A 214 1.69 -23.72 -2.98
N SER A 215 1.50 -24.31 -1.80
CA SER A 215 1.98 -23.75 -0.55
C SER A 215 3.49 -23.48 -0.60
N THR A 216 3.93 -22.33 -0.06
CA THR A 216 5.35 -21.96 0.05
C THR A 216 6.15 -22.92 0.93
N LEU A 217 5.49 -23.59 1.89
CA LEU A 217 6.09 -24.66 2.68
C LEU A 217 6.06 -26.02 1.97
N GLY A 218 5.24 -26.14 0.92
CA GLY A 218 5.02 -27.39 0.19
C GLY A 218 6.28 -27.92 -0.49
N VAL A 219 7.16 -27.03 -0.97
CA VAL A 219 8.45 -27.41 -1.60
C VAL A 219 9.42 -28.09 -0.63
N HIS A 220 9.17 -27.97 0.67
CA HIS A 220 9.98 -28.58 1.73
C HIS A 220 9.30 -29.77 2.41
N ALA A 221 8.09 -30.15 1.97
CA ALA A 221 7.31 -31.23 2.55
C ALA A 221 7.40 -32.51 1.71
N GLU A 222 7.60 -33.67 2.34
CA GLU A 222 7.62 -34.99 1.67
C GLU A 222 6.27 -35.37 1.02
N GLY A 223 5.20 -34.61 1.28
CA GLY A 223 3.87 -34.75 0.67
C GLY A 223 3.30 -33.40 0.27
N GLN A 224 3.89 -32.74 -0.73
CA GLN A 224 3.40 -31.46 -1.24
C GLN A 224 1.94 -31.57 -1.67
N ILE A 225 1.10 -30.67 -1.15
CA ILE A 225 -0.29 -30.49 -1.62
C ILE A 225 -0.23 -29.88 -3.01
N VAL A 226 -0.54 -30.69 -4.03
CA VAL A 226 -0.64 -30.26 -5.43
C VAL A 226 -2.09 -30.41 -5.88
N VAL A 227 -2.78 -29.28 -5.98
CA VAL A 227 -4.18 -29.25 -6.44
C VAL A 227 -4.19 -29.19 -7.97
N LYS A 228 -4.91 -30.13 -8.58
CA LYS A 228 -5.06 -30.20 -10.04
C LYS A 228 -5.99 -29.09 -10.53
N ALA A 229 -5.81 -28.66 -11.78
CA ALA A 229 -6.70 -27.70 -12.43
C ALA A 229 -7.27 -28.29 -13.72
N THR A 230 -8.57 -28.10 -13.93
CA THR A 230 -9.26 -28.44 -15.18
C THR A 230 -9.71 -27.16 -15.86
N VAL A 231 -9.31 -26.96 -17.12
CA VAL A 231 -9.57 -25.73 -17.87
C VAL A 231 -10.74 -25.94 -18.83
N TYR A 232 -11.72 -25.06 -18.74
CA TYR A 232 -12.88 -24.99 -19.64
C TYR A 232 -12.81 -23.69 -20.42
N GLN A 233 -12.80 -23.77 -21.75
CA GLN A 233 -12.79 -22.60 -22.62
C GLN A 233 -14.23 -22.22 -22.99
N ILE A 234 -14.58 -20.95 -22.82
CA ILE A 234 -15.95 -20.46 -22.97
C ILE A 234 -15.95 -19.22 -23.86
N GLY A 235 -16.85 -19.14 -24.83
CA GLY A 235 -17.04 -17.94 -25.67
C GLY A 235 -16.01 -17.80 -26.81
N ASP A 236 -15.83 -16.56 -27.27
CA ASP A 236 -14.97 -16.23 -28.42
C ASP A 236 -13.50 -16.08 -28.01
N LEU A 237 -12.70 -17.08 -28.36
CA LEU A 237 -11.27 -17.15 -28.05
C LEU A 237 -10.39 -16.50 -29.13
N THR A 238 -10.98 -15.74 -30.06
CA THR A 238 -10.22 -15.09 -31.13
C THR A 238 -9.22 -14.09 -30.54
N GLU A 239 -7.94 -14.34 -30.77
CA GLU A 239 -6.85 -13.43 -30.44
C GLU A 239 -6.33 -12.76 -31.73
N PRO A 240 -5.86 -11.51 -31.66
CA PRO A 240 -5.20 -10.87 -32.79
C PRO A 240 -3.95 -11.66 -33.21
N ASP A 241 -3.60 -11.63 -34.50
CA ASP A 241 -2.35 -12.21 -34.99
C ASP A 241 -1.15 -11.54 -34.29
N ASN A 242 -0.59 -12.21 -33.29
CA ASN A 242 0.62 -11.79 -32.61
C ASN A 242 1.83 -12.12 -33.49
N ALA A 243 2.47 -11.10 -34.05
CA ALA A 243 3.75 -11.24 -34.76
C ALA A 243 4.94 -11.48 -33.83
N VAL A 244 4.75 -11.36 -32.51
CA VAL A 244 5.76 -11.61 -31.48
C VAL A 244 5.59 -13.06 -31.02
N VAL A 245 6.55 -13.91 -31.36
CA VAL A 245 6.59 -15.31 -30.96
C VAL A 245 6.65 -15.37 -29.42
N ASP A 246 5.78 -16.18 -28.82
CA ASP A 246 5.68 -16.40 -27.36
C ASP A 246 6.98 -16.89 -26.66
N ASP A 247 8.07 -17.12 -27.43
CA ASP A 247 9.33 -17.71 -26.96
C ASP A 247 10.33 -16.71 -26.35
N GLU A 248 10.19 -15.40 -26.58
CA GLU A 248 10.99 -14.42 -25.83
C GLU A 248 10.28 -14.09 -24.52
N GLU A 249 10.90 -14.46 -23.38
CA GLU A 249 10.52 -14.07 -22.02
C GLU A 249 10.63 -12.54 -21.85
N ILE A 250 9.74 -11.78 -22.49
CA ILE A 250 9.45 -10.43 -22.05
C ILE A 250 8.85 -10.60 -20.66
N ALA A 251 9.50 -10.04 -19.65
CA ALA A 251 8.97 -9.98 -18.29
C ALA A 251 7.69 -9.12 -18.28
N ASP A 252 6.57 -9.71 -18.71
CA ASP A 252 5.29 -9.05 -18.79
C ASP A 252 4.71 -8.92 -17.38
N VAL A 253 4.80 -7.71 -16.83
CA VAL A 253 4.28 -7.40 -15.51
C VAL A 253 2.81 -6.99 -15.65
N TYR A 254 1.93 -7.94 -15.34
CA TYR A 254 0.47 -7.72 -15.33
C TYR A 254 -0.01 -6.84 -14.17
N PHE A 255 0.76 -6.80 -13.09
CA PHE A 255 0.40 -6.00 -11.91
C PHE A 255 0.70 -4.52 -12.18
N PRO A 256 -0.26 -3.61 -11.92
CA PRO A 256 0.02 -2.18 -11.92
C PRO A 256 1.24 -1.88 -11.04
N GLN A 257 2.21 -1.14 -11.58
CA GLN A 257 3.44 -0.77 -10.87
C GLN A 257 3.42 0.72 -10.53
N PRO A 258 3.92 1.09 -9.34
CA PRO A 258 4.16 2.49 -8.97
C PRO A 258 5.18 3.15 -9.89
N THR A 259 5.00 4.45 -10.15
CA THR A 259 6.02 5.27 -10.81
C THR A 259 6.92 5.92 -9.75
N TRP A 260 8.16 5.46 -9.60
CA TRP A 260 9.06 5.98 -8.58
C TRP A 260 9.85 7.23 -9.00
N GLY A 261 10.03 7.44 -10.31
CA GLY A 261 11.01 8.41 -10.84
C GLY A 261 12.44 7.88 -10.74
N THR A 262 13.40 8.69 -11.18
CA THR A 262 14.84 8.42 -11.02
C THR A 262 15.37 9.00 -9.72
N ARG A 263 16.41 8.37 -9.18
CA ARG A 263 17.09 8.91 -7.99
C ARG A 263 17.76 10.24 -8.35
N ALA A 264 17.30 11.33 -7.77
CA ALA A 264 17.80 12.68 -8.03
C ALA A 264 19.02 13.02 -7.16
N SER A 265 19.10 12.45 -5.95
CA SER A 265 20.25 12.61 -5.08
C SER A 265 21.41 11.69 -5.48
N ASP A 266 22.53 12.29 -5.87
CA ASP A 266 23.81 11.57 -5.95
C ASP A 266 24.20 10.93 -4.59
N ASP A 267 25.28 10.16 -4.54
CA ASP A 267 25.82 9.53 -3.31
C ASP A 267 26.45 10.51 -2.30
N ARG A 268 25.93 11.74 -2.21
CA ARG A 268 26.33 12.74 -1.21
C ARG A 268 25.68 12.46 0.14
N GLU A 269 26.27 12.98 1.21
CA GLU A 269 25.63 12.93 2.54
C GLU A 269 24.59 14.06 2.73
N PRO A 270 23.54 13.84 3.55
CA PRO A 270 22.60 14.89 3.94
C PRO A 270 23.26 16.00 4.76
N THR A 271 22.81 17.24 4.53
CA THR A 271 23.11 18.39 5.40
C THR A 271 22.31 18.34 6.71
N SER A 272 22.48 19.32 7.62
CA SER A 272 21.78 19.35 8.92
C SER A 272 20.25 19.36 8.77
N ASP A 273 19.75 20.07 7.75
CA ASP A 273 18.32 20.29 7.53
C ASP A 273 17.71 19.25 6.56
N GLU A 274 18.52 18.28 6.15
CA GLU A 274 18.15 17.20 5.24
C GLU A 274 18.20 15.84 5.93
N VAL A 275 17.49 14.88 5.36
CA VAL A 275 17.44 13.49 5.81
C VAL A 275 17.27 12.56 4.61
N GLU A 276 17.82 11.35 4.72
CA GLU A 276 17.51 10.28 3.78
C GLU A 276 16.14 9.69 4.10
N ALA A 277 15.27 9.59 3.11
CA ALA A 277 13.92 9.08 3.27
C ALA A 277 13.49 8.21 2.09
N TRP A 278 12.69 7.19 2.36
CA TRP A 278 11.98 6.43 1.32
C TRP A 278 10.72 7.15 0.92
N LYS A 279 10.45 7.21 -0.39
CA LYS A 279 9.12 7.59 -0.87
C LYS A 279 8.15 6.44 -0.59
N VAL A 280 7.08 6.73 0.12
CA VAL A 280 5.98 5.80 0.38
C VAL A 280 4.74 6.33 -0.34
N LEU A 281 4.10 5.49 -1.13
CA LEU A 281 2.86 5.83 -1.82
C LEU A 281 1.67 5.35 -0.99
N LEU A 282 0.68 6.21 -0.88
CA LEU A 282 -0.48 6.05 -0.03
C LEU A 282 -1.76 6.13 -0.86
N ALA A 283 -2.76 5.37 -0.44
CA ALA A 283 -4.10 5.45 -1.00
C ALA A 283 -4.69 6.87 -0.88
N GLY A 284 -5.62 7.20 -1.77
CA GLY A 284 -6.19 8.55 -1.87
C GLY A 284 -5.30 9.56 -2.61
N GLY A 285 -4.29 9.09 -3.35
CA GLY A 285 -3.42 9.95 -4.16
C GLY A 285 -2.41 10.74 -3.33
N TYR A 286 -1.93 10.16 -2.23
CA TYR A 286 -0.93 10.78 -1.37
C TYR A 286 0.44 10.10 -1.48
N GLY A 287 1.49 10.86 -1.24
CA GLY A 287 2.85 10.40 -1.03
C GLY A 287 3.35 10.83 0.35
N LEU A 288 4.34 10.13 0.87
CA LEU A 288 5.00 10.42 2.14
C LEU A 288 6.49 10.15 2.03
N TRP A 289 7.32 11.09 2.44
CA TRP A 289 8.75 10.83 2.66
C TRP A 289 8.95 10.24 4.05
N LEU A 290 9.29 8.96 4.13
CA LEU A 290 9.51 8.26 5.40
C LEU A 290 11.01 8.15 5.68
N ASP A 291 11.48 8.92 6.66
CA ASP A 291 12.87 8.88 7.13
C ASP A 291 13.20 7.57 7.89
N ASP A 292 14.45 7.43 8.31
CA ASP A 292 14.98 6.30 9.10
C ASP A 292 14.62 6.31 10.59
N GLY A 293 13.65 7.13 11.00
CA GLY A 293 13.31 7.25 12.41
C GLY A 293 12.71 5.97 13.02
N ASP A 294 12.54 5.96 14.34
CA ASP A 294 12.26 4.73 15.11
C ASP A 294 10.88 4.11 14.81
N ARG A 295 9.84 4.95 14.79
CA ARG A 295 8.44 4.53 14.65
C ARG A 295 7.55 5.57 14.02
N ILE A 296 6.44 5.15 13.43
CA ILE A 296 5.38 5.99 12.86
C ILE A 296 4.01 5.53 13.38
N ARG A 297 3.03 6.45 13.48
CA ARG A 297 1.70 6.09 13.96
C ARG A 297 0.97 5.25 12.93
N SER A 298 0.34 4.18 13.38
CA SER A 298 -0.39 3.23 12.54
C SER A 298 -1.79 2.95 13.09
N LEU A 299 -2.63 2.39 12.22
CA LEU A 299 -3.93 1.87 12.55
C LEU A 299 -4.03 0.41 12.09
N ASP A 300 -4.51 -0.48 12.95
CA ASP A 300 -4.86 -1.85 12.58
C ASP A 300 -6.37 -2.04 12.79
N PRO A 301 -7.18 -2.12 11.71
CA PRO A 301 -8.63 -2.24 11.83
C PRO A 301 -9.06 -3.59 12.42
N ARG A 302 -8.17 -4.59 12.45
CA ARG A 302 -8.45 -5.93 12.97
C ARG A 302 -8.31 -6.02 14.49
N GLN A 303 -7.69 -5.01 15.12
CA GLN A 303 -7.56 -4.97 16.58
C GLN A 303 -8.90 -4.59 17.24
N PRO A 304 -9.13 -5.06 18.48
CA PRO A 304 -10.27 -4.62 19.26
C PRO A 304 -10.20 -3.11 19.54
N GLU A 305 -11.37 -2.52 19.80
CA GLU A 305 -11.49 -1.10 20.15
C GLU A 305 -10.57 -0.72 21.32
N GLY A 306 -9.89 0.43 21.21
CA GLY A 306 -8.92 0.89 22.20
C GLY A 306 -7.50 0.38 21.97
N ALA A 307 -7.30 -0.55 21.02
CA ALA A 307 -5.99 -1.06 20.62
C ALA A 307 -5.68 -0.90 19.11
N ARG A 308 -6.56 -0.24 18.34
CA ARG A 308 -6.44 -0.09 16.89
C ARG A 308 -5.36 0.90 16.49
N VAL A 309 -5.24 1.99 17.22
CA VAL A 309 -4.27 3.07 16.98
C VAL A 309 -3.02 2.78 17.80
N GLY A 310 -1.89 2.68 17.10
CA GLY A 310 -0.61 2.31 17.69
C GLY A 310 0.57 2.98 17.01
N TYR A 311 1.73 2.36 17.16
CA TYR A 311 2.94 2.74 16.46
C TYR A 311 3.51 1.50 15.77
N GLU A 312 3.90 1.66 14.51
CA GLU A 312 4.64 0.68 13.73
C GLU A 312 6.11 1.11 13.68
N ALA A 313 7.02 0.14 13.69
CA ALA A 313 8.42 0.45 13.42
C ALA A 313 8.54 0.92 11.96
N VAL A 314 9.40 1.90 11.66
CA VAL A 314 9.59 2.36 10.27
C VAL A 314 10.03 1.21 9.35
N SER A 315 10.87 0.31 9.86
CA SER A 315 11.27 -0.91 9.15
C SER A 315 10.11 -1.88 8.89
N GLY A 316 9.05 -1.83 9.69
CA GLY A 316 7.84 -2.65 9.57
C GLY A 316 6.78 -2.09 8.61
N VAL A 317 7.00 -0.89 8.07
CA VAL A 317 6.07 -0.28 7.10
C VAL A 317 6.19 -0.99 5.75
N VAL A 318 5.12 -1.71 5.40
CA VAL A 318 4.99 -2.50 4.16
C VAL A 318 3.67 -2.18 3.46
N THR A 319 3.51 -2.64 2.21
CA THR A 319 2.23 -2.54 1.50
C THR A 319 1.11 -3.17 2.33
N GLY A 320 0.01 -2.44 2.48
CA GLY A 320 -1.15 -2.82 3.31
C GLY A 320 -1.12 -2.26 4.73
N THR A 321 0.00 -1.74 5.24
CA THR A 321 0.03 -1.01 6.52
C THR A 321 -0.82 0.26 6.42
N TYR A 322 -1.68 0.54 7.40
CA TYR A 322 -2.38 1.83 7.48
C TYR A 322 -1.62 2.80 8.38
N LEU A 323 -1.25 3.95 7.82
CA LEU A 323 -0.55 5.02 8.54
C LEU A 323 -1.54 6.09 8.97
N VAL A 324 -1.37 6.60 10.17
CA VAL A 324 -2.14 7.74 10.69
C VAL A 324 -1.28 8.99 10.57
N LEU A 325 -1.69 9.91 9.70
CA LEU A 325 -0.92 11.08 9.29
C LEU A 325 -1.73 12.36 9.53
N ARG A 326 -1.01 13.47 9.63
CA ARG A 326 -1.60 14.81 9.73
C ARG A 326 -1.30 15.59 8.46
N GLU A 327 -2.32 16.20 7.87
CA GLU A 327 -2.16 17.08 6.71
C GLU A 327 -1.42 18.36 7.10
N GLY A 328 -0.49 18.79 6.24
CA GLY A 328 0.19 20.09 6.32
C GLY A 328 1.33 20.22 7.34
N GLU A 329 1.43 19.33 8.34
CA GLU A 329 2.54 19.35 9.31
C GLU A 329 2.76 17.98 9.96
N THR A 330 3.96 17.77 10.49
CA THR A 330 4.26 16.57 11.28
C THR A 330 3.46 16.54 12.59
N GLU A 331 3.05 15.35 13.01
CA GLU A 331 2.37 15.16 14.29
C GLU A 331 3.27 15.55 15.49
N ARG A 332 4.58 15.29 15.37
CA ARG A 332 5.57 15.63 16.40
C ARG A 332 5.61 17.13 16.68
N GLY A 333 5.47 17.96 15.64
CA GLY A 333 5.37 19.40 15.76
C GLY A 333 4.18 19.86 16.59
N ALA A 334 2.97 19.43 16.21
CA ALA A 334 1.77 19.78 16.96
C ALA A 334 1.81 19.26 18.40
N MET A 335 2.34 18.06 18.65
CA MET A 335 2.48 17.53 20.01
C MET A 335 3.43 18.38 20.86
N TYR A 336 4.53 18.86 20.27
CA TYR A 336 5.45 19.77 20.94
C TYR A 336 4.76 21.09 21.29
N ASP A 337 4.11 21.71 20.31
CA ASP A 337 3.46 23.02 20.48
C ASP A 337 2.33 22.95 21.53
N GLN A 338 1.55 21.86 21.53
CA GLN A 338 0.54 21.64 22.55
C GLN A 338 1.12 21.36 23.94
N ALA A 339 2.25 20.65 24.03
CA ALA A 339 2.93 20.45 25.30
C ALA A 339 3.40 21.78 25.88
N ILE A 340 3.92 22.68 25.04
CA ILE A 340 4.29 24.04 25.44
C ILE A 340 3.08 24.82 25.97
N VAL A 341 1.95 24.81 25.24
CA VAL A 341 0.70 25.45 25.69
C VAL A 341 0.23 24.87 27.04
N ALA A 342 0.26 23.55 27.20
CA ALA A 342 -0.15 22.88 28.43
C ALA A 342 0.77 23.16 29.64
N LEU A 343 2.03 23.52 29.41
CA LEU A 343 2.99 23.87 30.47
C LEU A 343 2.77 25.28 31.04
N GLY A 344 2.00 26.13 30.36
CA GLY A 344 1.60 27.45 30.83
C GLY A 344 2.79 28.32 31.25
N ALA A 345 2.75 28.87 32.46
CA ALA A 345 3.78 29.79 32.98
C ALA A 345 5.20 29.20 33.00
N ARG A 346 5.35 27.86 33.06
CA ARG A 346 6.67 27.18 33.08
C ARG A 346 7.30 27.08 31.69
N ALA A 347 6.54 27.31 30.62
CA ALA A 347 7.01 27.14 29.25
C ALA A 347 8.22 28.04 28.92
N SER A 348 8.20 29.30 29.34
CA SER A 348 9.27 30.26 29.06
C SER A 348 10.63 29.82 29.62
N GLU A 349 10.65 29.35 30.87
CA GLU A 349 11.87 28.86 31.52
C GLU A 349 12.41 27.60 30.81
N ILE A 350 11.51 26.67 30.49
CA ILE A 350 11.86 25.42 29.79
C ILE A 350 12.44 25.73 28.41
N LEU A 351 11.77 26.59 27.62
CA LEU A 351 12.24 27.00 26.29
C LEU A 351 13.59 27.71 26.34
N THR A 352 13.84 28.52 27.36
CA THR A 352 15.14 29.19 27.57
C THR A 352 16.26 28.17 27.77
N THR A 353 16.05 27.19 28.66
CA THR A 353 17.05 26.14 28.88
C THR A 353 17.25 25.28 27.63
N GLN A 354 16.17 24.97 26.89
CA GLN A 354 16.21 24.22 25.64
C GLN A 354 17.02 24.94 24.55
N ALA A 355 16.77 26.24 24.34
CA ALA A 355 17.52 27.03 23.37
C ALA A 355 19.01 27.12 23.73
N ARG A 356 19.34 27.26 25.02
CA ARG A 356 20.73 27.41 25.47
C ARG A 356 21.59 26.19 25.21
N TRP A 357 21.15 24.99 25.62
CA TRP A 357 21.96 23.79 25.43
C TRP A 357 22.06 23.40 23.95
N LYS A 358 21.02 23.66 23.15
CA LYS A 358 21.04 23.42 21.69
C LYS A 358 21.97 24.36 20.96
N ALA A 359 21.98 25.65 21.29
CA ALA A 359 22.93 26.60 20.70
C ALA A 359 24.38 26.20 20.98
N ARG A 360 24.68 25.70 22.19
CA ARG A 360 26.01 25.14 22.52
C ARG A 360 26.35 23.89 21.71
N LEU A 361 25.36 23.02 21.50
CA LEU A 361 25.53 21.84 20.66
C LEU A 361 25.83 22.23 19.21
N GLU A 362 25.08 23.17 18.65
CA GLU A 362 25.31 23.70 17.30
C GLU A 362 26.68 24.35 17.15
N GLU A 363 27.08 25.20 18.10
CA GLU A 363 28.41 25.83 18.11
C GLU A 363 29.53 24.80 18.12
N ARG A 364 29.38 23.75 18.94
CA ARG A 364 30.36 22.68 19.03
C ARG A 364 30.38 21.82 17.77
N LEU A 365 29.22 21.49 17.21
CA LEU A 365 29.11 20.77 15.94
C LEU A 365 29.74 21.54 14.79
N ALA A 366 29.58 22.86 14.75
CA ALA A 366 30.23 23.72 13.77
C ALA A 366 31.77 23.74 13.91
N ARG A 367 32.29 23.56 15.13
CA ARG A 367 33.73 23.59 15.42
C ARG A 367 34.46 22.29 15.10
N VAL A 368 33.90 21.14 15.50
CA VAL A 368 34.59 19.82 15.39
C VAL A 368 34.00 18.92 14.31
N GLY A 369 32.82 19.26 13.78
CA GLY A 369 32.10 18.41 12.84
C GLY A 369 31.39 17.23 13.52
N ALA A 370 30.29 16.79 12.93
CA ALA A 370 29.39 15.81 13.56
C ALA A 370 30.00 14.41 13.75
N ARG A 371 30.84 13.93 12.82
CA ARG A 371 31.49 12.61 12.95
C ARG A 371 32.42 12.57 14.16
N GLN A 372 33.22 13.62 14.34
CA GLN A 372 34.12 13.72 15.49
C GLN A 372 33.34 13.91 16.79
N ALA A 373 32.28 14.73 16.79
CA ALA A 373 31.39 14.87 17.95
C ALA A 373 30.76 13.54 18.36
N ALA A 374 30.28 12.72 17.41
CA ALA A 374 29.75 11.40 17.68
C ALA A 374 30.82 10.47 18.29
N ALA A 375 32.04 10.45 17.75
CA ALA A 375 33.13 9.64 18.29
C ALA A 375 33.58 10.09 19.69
N GLU A 376 33.54 11.39 20.00
CA GLU A 376 33.81 11.92 21.34
C GLU A 376 32.74 11.48 22.35
N LEU A 377 31.46 11.61 21.99
CA LEU A 377 30.33 11.20 22.83
C LEU A 377 30.29 9.68 23.05
N GLU A 378 30.60 8.89 22.03
CA GLU A 378 30.71 7.43 22.15
C GLU A 378 31.79 7.03 23.17
N ARG A 379 32.95 7.69 23.14
CA ARG A 379 34.04 7.47 24.10
C ARG A 379 33.64 7.83 25.54
N LEU A 380 32.72 8.78 25.70
CA LEU A 380 32.13 9.14 27.00
C LEU A 380 31.02 8.17 27.44
N GLY A 381 30.67 7.17 26.63
CA GLY A 381 29.69 6.14 26.95
C GLY A 381 28.26 6.48 26.49
N VAL A 382 28.08 7.51 25.64
CA VAL A 382 26.79 7.84 25.04
C VAL A 382 26.46 6.80 23.97
N ARG A 383 25.39 6.03 24.17
CA ARG A 383 25.02 4.92 23.27
C ARG A 383 24.41 5.40 21.97
N SER A 384 23.70 6.52 22.00
CA SER A 384 23.02 7.09 20.85
C SER A 384 23.84 8.21 20.16
N SER A 385 25.17 8.16 20.25
CA SER A 385 26.08 9.20 19.77
C SER A 385 25.93 9.53 18.28
N GLY A 386 25.55 8.54 17.45
CA GLY A 386 25.25 8.75 16.03
C GLY A 386 24.11 9.73 15.76
N GLN A 387 23.25 10.02 16.75
CA GLN A 387 22.13 10.96 16.62
C GLN A 387 22.49 12.40 16.97
N VAL A 388 23.77 12.72 17.20
CA VAL A 388 24.20 14.04 17.69
C VAL A 388 23.70 15.21 16.83
N ARG A 389 23.60 15.04 15.50
CA ARG A 389 23.02 16.06 14.60
C ARG A 389 21.54 16.27 14.87
N ALA A 390 20.78 15.21 15.05
CA ALA A 390 19.34 15.28 15.28
C ALA A 390 19.01 15.99 16.60
N TRP A 391 19.88 15.93 17.61
CA TRP A 391 19.65 16.60 18.89
C TRP A 391 19.70 18.13 18.82
N ALA A 392 20.33 18.70 17.80
CA ALA A 392 20.27 20.14 17.55
C ALA A 392 18.88 20.60 17.08
N GLU A 393 18.06 19.70 16.53
CA GLU A 393 16.76 20.03 15.95
C GLU A 393 15.81 20.71 16.98
N PRO A 394 15.16 21.84 16.67
CA PRO A 394 14.37 22.62 17.63
C PRO A 394 13.28 21.82 18.36
N ARG A 395 12.62 20.88 17.66
CA ARG A 395 11.49 20.09 18.19
C ARG A 395 11.92 18.77 18.86
N LEU A 396 13.20 18.37 18.76
CA LEU A 396 13.73 17.20 19.48
C LEU A 396 14.19 17.61 20.89
N ILE A 397 13.49 17.17 21.93
CA ILE A 397 13.65 17.72 23.30
C ILE A 397 15.02 17.39 23.93
N CYS A 398 15.48 16.15 23.80
CA CYS A 398 16.74 15.63 24.37
C CYS A 398 16.92 14.16 23.92
N PRO A 399 18.10 13.55 24.14
CA PRO A 399 18.28 12.10 24.01
C PRO A 399 17.22 11.30 24.78
N GLN A 400 16.84 10.13 24.23
CA GLN A 400 15.84 9.27 24.87
C GLN A 400 16.33 8.70 26.22
N ARG A 401 17.62 8.37 26.29
CA ARG A 401 18.26 7.84 27.50
C ARG A 401 18.69 9.00 28.39
N ASP A 402 18.24 8.94 29.64
CA ASP A 402 18.52 9.96 30.65
C ASP A 402 20.03 10.09 30.96
N ALA A 403 20.75 8.97 30.99
CA ALA A 403 22.20 8.95 31.17
C ALA A 403 22.94 9.63 30.01
N ASP A 404 22.51 9.36 28.77
CA ASP A 404 23.08 9.95 27.56
C ASP A 404 22.88 11.48 27.56
N PHE A 405 21.73 11.98 28.04
CA PHE A 405 21.52 13.41 28.16
C PHE A 405 22.38 14.07 29.23
N ALA A 406 22.55 13.42 30.39
CA ALA A 406 23.44 13.94 31.43
C ALA A 406 24.89 14.05 30.95
N LEU A 407 25.39 13.01 30.26
CA LEU A 407 26.72 13.02 29.64
C LEU A 407 26.85 14.07 28.54
N LEU A 408 25.80 14.30 27.74
CA LEU A 408 25.78 15.36 26.74
C LEU A 408 25.88 16.75 27.39
N LEU A 409 25.14 17.02 28.46
CA LEU A 409 25.19 18.31 29.16
C LEU A 409 26.57 18.56 29.77
N ASP A 410 27.18 17.55 30.38
CA ASP A 410 28.55 17.62 30.90
C ASP A 410 29.56 17.88 29.77
N TRP A 411 29.44 17.16 28.65
CA TRP A 411 30.27 17.40 27.48
C TRP A 411 30.12 18.83 26.94
N LEU A 412 28.92 19.42 26.99
CA LEU A 412 28.65 20.82 26.56
C LEU A 412 28.98 21.88 27.62
N ASP A 413 29.53 21.49 28.78
CA ASP A 413 29.78 22.36 29.94
C ASP A 413 28.51 23.12 30.40
N GLU A 414 27.33 22.52 30.16
CA GLU A 414 26.02 23.10 30.45
C GLU A 414 25.54 22.64 31.84
N PRO A 415 25.09 23.57 32.71
CA PRO A 415 24.59 23.19 34.03
C PRO A 415 23.49 22.12 33.95
N SER A 416 23.71 21.01 34.64
CA SER A 416 22.78 19.87 34.64
C SER A 416 21.39 20.27 35.15
N GLN A 417 21.31 21.18 36.12
CA GLN A 417 20.06 21.80 36.56
C GLN A 417 20.08 23.31 36.30
N PRO A 418 18.93 23.91 35.90
CA PRO A 418 17.61 23.30 35.73
C PRO A 418 17.39 22.56 34.39
N THR A 419 18.38 22.53 33.50
CA THR A 419 18.26 22.06 32.10
C THR A 419 17.73 20.63 31.99
N TYR A 420 18.26 19.70 32.78
CA TYR A 420 17.80 18.30 32.83
C TYR A 420 16.34 18.20 33.29
N GLY A 421 16.01 18.82 34.44
CA GLY A 421 14.65 18.78 34.99
C GLY A 421 13.60 19.38 34.04
N ASN A 422 13.96 20.45 33.34
CA ASN A 422 13.10 21.10 32.35
C ASN A 422 12.89 20.24 31.10
N ALA A 423 13.93 19.59 30.58
CA ALA A 423 13.81 18.67 29.45
C ALA A 423 12.94 17.44 29.78
N ILE A 424 13.10 16.85 30.98
CA ILE A 424 12.26 15.73 31.43
C ILE A 424 10.80 16.16 31.58
N THR A 425 10.56 17.35 32.13
CA THR A 425 9.21 17.92 32.27
C THR A 425 8.55 18.08 30.89
N LEU A 426 9.27 18.65 29.92
CA LEU A 426 8.79 18.81 28.56
C LEU A 426 8.51 17.45 27.88
N ARG A 427 9.41 16.48 28.04
CA ARG A 427 9.24 15.11 27.50
C ARG A 427 7.97 14.44 28.03
N ARG A 428 7.71 14.55 29.34
CA ARG A 428 6.48 14.04 29.97
C ARG A 428 5.23 14.74 29.45
N ALA A 429 5.28 16.06 29.26
CA ALA A 429 4.17 16.82 28.69
C ALA A 429 3.85 16.38 27.25
N VAL A 430 4.87 16.16 26.41
CA VAL A 430 4.70 15.62 25.05
C VAL A 430 4.14 14.20 25.07
N TYR A 431 4.61 13.32 25.96
CA TYR A 431 4.05 11.97 26.09
C TYR A 431 2.59 11.99 26.54
N LYS A 432 2.23 12.91 27.45
CA LYS A 432 0.82 13.11 27.83
C LYS A 432 -0.01 13.59 26.65
N ALA A 433 0.47 14.57 25.88
CA ALA A 433 -0.21 15.04 24.67
C ALA A 433 -0.41 13.91 23.63
N SER A 434 0.62 13.08 23.41
CA SER A 434 0.54 11.91 22.53
C SER A 434 -0.48 10.87 22.99
N ALA A 435 -0.54 10.60 24.31
CA ALA A 435 -1.49 9.66 24.89
C ALA A 435 -2.94 10.16 24.79
N GLU A 436 -3.18 11.45 25.00
CA GLU A 436 -4.52 12.04 24.81
C GLU A 436 -4.92 12.03 23.33
N LEU A 437 -4.02 12.38 22.41
CA LEU A 437 -4.27 12.28 20.97
C LEU A 437 -4.63 10.83 20.56
N ARG A 438 -3.93 9.82 21.11
CA ARG A 438 -4.26 8.42 20.85
C ARG A 438 -5.71 8.10 21.27
N LYS A 439 -6.14 8.54 22.45
CA LYS A 439 -7.53 8.33 22.91
C LYS A 439 -8.54 9.03 22.00
N GLU A 440 -8.25 10.25 21.57
CA GLU A 440 -9.11 11.00 20.65
C GLU A 440 -9.21 10.30 19.28
N LEU A 441 -8.10 9.80 18.76
CA LEU A 441 -8.06 9.01 17.51
C LEU A 441 -8.84 7.70 17.65
N GLU A 442 -8.66 6.95 18.73
CA GLU A 442 -9.47 5.73 18.99
C GLU A 442 -10.96 6.04 19.02
N ALA A 443 -11.37 7.12 19.69
CA ALA A 443 -12.76 7.54 19.73
C ALA A 443 -13.29 8.03 18.36
N ALA A 444 -12.45 8.62 17.52
CA ALA A 444 -12.81 8.99 16.16
C ALA A 444 -12.96 7.75 15.27
N VAL A 445 -12.01 6.81 15.34
CA VAL A 445 -12.03 5.53 14.62
C VAL A 445 -13.22 4.67 15.05
N GLY A 446 -13.56 4.63 16.33
CA GLY A 446 -14.73 3.90 16.84
C GLY A 446 -16.07 4.43 16.30
N ARG A 447 -16.12 5.68 15.83
CA ARG A 447 -17.29 6.29 15.20
C ARG A 447 -17.28 6.21 13.67
N ALA A 448 -16.13 5.89 13.07
CA ALA A 448 -15.96 5.84 11.63
C ALA A 448 -16.37 4.48 11.05
N ASP A 449 -16.81 4.47 9.79
CA ASP A 449 -17.06 3.23 9.07
C ASP A 449 -15.75 2.69 8.48
N LEU A 450 -15.19 1.64 9.10
CA LEU A 450 -13.95 1.01 8.65
C LEU A 450 -14.07 0.34 7.28
N ARG A 451 -15.29 0.07 6.80
CA ARG A 451 -15.48 -0.46 5.44
C ARG A 451 -15.05 0.53 4.37
N VAL A 452 -15.18 1.84 4.66
CA VAL A 452 -14.67 2.92 3.79
C VAL A 452 -13.16 2.84 3.71
N LEU A 453 -12.48 2.63 4.83
CA LEU A 453 -11.01 2.49 4.86
C LEU A 453 -10.54 1.25 4.08
N GLU A 454 -11.26 0.14 4.15
CA GLU A 454 -10.93 -1.08 3.39
C GLU A 454 -11.17 -0.92 1.89
N ARG A 455 -12.28 -0.26 1.52
CA ARG A 455 -12.68 0.01 0.14
C ARG A 455 -11.74 1.01 -0.53
N ASP A 456 -11.62 2.20 0.05
CA ASP A 456 -10.95 3.35 -0.56
C ASP A 456 -9.48 3.42 -0.18
N GLY A 457 -9.05 2.64 0.83
CA GLY A 457 -7.69 2.71 1.37
C GLY A 457 -7.42 3.98 2.18
N ILE A 458 -8.35 4.94 2.23
CA ILE A 458 -8.21 6.21 2.92
C ILE A 458 -9.43 6.51 3.80
N LEU A 459 -9.19 7.13 4.96
CA LEU A 459 -10.22 7.61 5.87
C LEU A 459 -9.80 8.94 6.47
N HIS A 460 -10.67 9.95 6.36
CA HIS A 460 -10.48 11.23 7.04
C HIS A 460 -11.07 11.15 8.45
N LEU A 461 -10.28 11.58 9.45
CA LEU A 461 -10.67 11.62 10.84
C LEU A 461 -10.82 13.07 11.30
N ASP A 462 -12.07 13.46 11.58
CA ASP A 462 -12.36 14.77 12.14
C ASP A 462 -12.13 14.78 13.65
N LEU A 463 -11.02 15.39 14.06
CA LEU A 463 -10.74 15.66 15.46
C LEU A 463 -11.26 17.06 15.85
N PRO A 464 -11.98 17.19 16.98
CA PRO A 464 -12.53 18.47 17.44
C PRO A 464 -11.45 19.45 17.92
N ARG A 465 -10.20 18.99 18.08
CA ARG A 465 -9.11 19.72 18.71
C ARG A 465 -8.37 20.63 17.73
N GLU A 466 -8.25 21.90 18.08
CA GLU A 466 -7.44 22.85 17.32
C GLU A 466 -5.96 22.40 17.27
N GLY A 467 -5.37 22.49 16.08
CA GLY A 467 -4.01 21.99 15.80
C GLY A 467 -3.93 20.55 15.31
N PHE A 468 -4.99 19.73 15.41
CA PHE A 468 -5.03 18.37 14.84
C PHE A 468 -6.17 18.14 13.84
N ARG A 469 -6.67 19.22 13.21
CA ARG A 469 -7.59 19.07 12.08
C ARG A 469 -6.84 18.47 10.88
N GLY A 470 -7.54 17.69 10.05
CA GLY A 470 -6.94 17.04 8.88
C GLY A 470 -6.10 15.80 9.22
N MET A 471 -6.55 14.97 10.18
CA MET A 471 -5.95 13.66 10.36
C MET A 471 -6.49 12.71 9.29
N ILE A 472 -5.58 12.00 8.63
CA ILE A 472 -5.93 10.99 7.64
C ILE A 472 -5.36 9.64 8.05
N VAL A 473 -6.07 8.58 7.73
CA VAL A 473 -5.59 7.21 7.76
C VAL A 473 -5.46 6.77 6.32
N ALA A 474 -4.27 6.38 5.88
CA ALA A 474 -4.03 5.97 4.51
C ALA A 474 -3.24 4.66 4.44
N ARG A 475 -3.69 3.76 3.57
CA ARG A 475 -3.06 2.48 3.27
C ARG A 475 -1.80 2.70 2.45
N VAL A 476 -0.71 2.04 2.83
CA VAL A 476 0.51 1.99 2.03
C VAL A 476 0.28 1.12 0.80
N LEU A 477 0.48 1.70 -0.38
CA LEU A 477 0.37 1.02 -1.68
C LEU A 477 1.73 0.51 -2.15
N GLY A 478 2.80 1.24 -1.83
CA GLY A 478 4.16 0.83 -2.16
C GLY A 478 5.21 1.64 -1.41
N ARG A 479 6.44 1.13 -1.46
CA ARG A 479 7.64 1.79 -0.93
C ARG A 479 8.72 1.79 -2.01
N ALA A 480 9.36 2.93 -2.22
CA ALA A 480 10.41 3.07 -3.20
C ALA A 480 11.59 2.14 -2.87
N PRO A 481 12.23 1.55 -3.90
CA PRO A 481 13.39 0.67 -3.70
C PRO A 481 14.67 1.44 -3.34
N PHE A 482 14.66 2.77 -3.46
CA PHE A 482 15.77 3.66 -3.13
C PHE A 482 15.34 4.75 -2.14
N THR A 483 16.32 5.38 -1.49
CA THR A 483 16.14 6.57 -0.65
C THR A 483 16.45 7.85 -1.46
N GLU A 484 15.92 8.97 -0.98
CA GLU A 484 16.24 10.30 -1.47
C GLU A 484 16.62 11.22 -0.31
N ILE A 485 17.46 12.21 -0.61
CA ILE A 485 17.76 13.29 0.32
C ILE A 485 16.69 14.37 0.20
N VAL A 486 15.89 14.52 1.25
CA VAL A 486 14.80 15.48 1.32
C VAL A 486 14.97 16.42 2.50
N SER A 487 14.30 17.57 2.44
CA SER A 487 14.24 18.46 3.60
C SER A 487 13.51 17.76 4.75
N ARG A 488 14.04 17.89 5.98
CA ARG A 488 13.38 17.37 7.20
C ARG A 488 11.97 17.90 7.40
N HIS A 489 11.66 19.10 6.89
CA HIS A 489 10.32 19.68 6.95
C HIS A 489 9.29 18.97 6.06
N GLN A 490 9.76 18.25 5.03
CA GLN A 490 8.92 17.46 4.13
C GLN A 490 8.82 16.00 4.59
N ALA A 491 9.77 15.53 5.40
CA ALA A 491 9.73 14.20 5.97
C ALA A 491 8.52 14.03 6.90
N ARG A 492 7.84 12.88 6.77
CA ARG A 492 6.66 12.48 7.53
C ARG A 492 5.46 13.43 7.40
N VAL A 493 5.41 14.25 6.34
CA VAL A 493 4.25 15.07 5.98
C VAL A 493 3.65 14.53 4.68
N PRO A 494 2.35 14.17 4.65
CA PRO A 494 1.71 13.72 3.44
C PRO A 494 1.61 14.87 2.42
N PHE A 495 1.85 14.55 1.14
CA PHE A 495 1.70 15.46 0.00
C PHE A 495 0.92 14.77 -1.11
N THR A 496 0.35 15.54 -2.03
CA THR A 496 -0.38 14.96 -3.17
C THR A 496 0.58 14.31 -4.16
N ASP A 497 0.29 13.08 -4.56
CA ASP A 497 1.12 12.31 -5.46
C ASP A 497 0.30 11.37 -6.36
N GLY A 498 0.32 11.64 -7.67
CA GLY A 498 -0.35 10.83 -8.69
C GLY A 498 0.41 9.57 -9.09
N SER A 499 1.62 9.33 -8.53
CA SER A 499 2.46 8.18 -8.89
C SER A 499 1.84 6.81 -8.59
N ALA A 500 0.78 6.79 -7.78
CA ALA A 500 0.03 5.61 -7.38
C ALA A 500 -1.38 5.53 -7.99
N GLN A 501 -1.76 6.46 -8.87
CA GLN A 501 -3.15 6.59 -9.35
C GLN A 501 -3.68 5.36 -10.09
N TRP A 502 -2.79 4.44 -10.46
CA TRP A 502 -3.08 3.19 -11.16
C TRP A 502 -3.09 1.94 -10.25
N LEU A 503 -2.73 2.09 -8.97
CA LEU A 503 -2.52 0.97 -8.03
C LEU A 503 -3.75 0.58 -7.22
N ASP A 504 -4.70 1.52 -7.05
CA ASP A 504 -5.95 1.33 -6.33
C ASP A 504 -7.07 0.72 -7.20
#